data_AF-A0A0J7JXD0-F1
#
_entry.id   AF-A0A0J7JXD0-F1
#
_cell.length_a   1.000
_cell.length_b   1.000
_cell.length_c   1.000
_cell.angle_alpha   90.00
_cell.angle_beta   90.00
_cell.angle_gamma   90.00
#
_symmetry.space_group_name_H-M   'P 1'
#
loop_
_entity.id
_entity.type
_entity.pdbx_description
1 polymer ?
#
loop_
_entity_poly.entity_id
_entity_poly.type
_entity_poly.pdbx_seq_one_letter_code
_entity_poly.pdbx_strand_id
1 'polypeptide(L)'
;GYDGEDGRYIATQGPLAHTIADFWRMIWAEKVPVIVMITRLHEASKAKCDAYFPFDVNSRIQAGPFTVIVNYIDMKNGYTIRTIEIRHEGERRHLQHYWYDSWPDHAVPQTADALVSMAAEVNSLPGPVVVHCSAGIGRTGCFIALAIGMIQLVRDGNVDVLGILCQMR
;
A
#
# COMPACT_ATOMS: atom_id res chain seq x y z
N GLY A 1 -12.57 -6.34 -6.37
CA GLY A 1 -11.50 -7.35 -6.46
C GLY A 1 -11.71 -8.19 -7.69
N TYR A 2 -10.90 -9.22 -7.91
CA TYR A 2 -11.22 -10.21 -8.95
C TYR A 2 -12.40 -11.08 -8.50
N ASP A 3 -13.20 -11.62 -9.43
CA ASP A 3 -14.36 -12.48 -9.17
C ASP A 3 -15.43 -11.94 -8.19
N GLY A 4 -15.65 -10.62 -8.16
CA GLY A 4 -16.70 -10.03 -7.32
C GLY A 4 -16.35 -9.95 -5.83
N GLU A 5 -15.07 -10.05 -5.46
CA GLU A 5 -14.62 -9.63 -4.12
C GLU A 5 -14.80 -8.11 -3.96
N ASP A 6 -15.97 -7.71 -3.48
CA ASP A 6 -16.25 -6.32 -3.13
C ASP A 6 -15.24 -5.83 -2.08
N GLY A 7 -14.68 -4.64 -2.30
CA GLY A 7 -13.83 -3.96 -1.31
C GLY A 7 -12.40 -4.51 -1.12
N ARG A 8 -11.87 -5.38 -1.99
CA ARG A 8 -10.49 -5.89 -1.85
C ARG A 8 -9.41 -4.79 -1.82
N TYR A 9 -9.57 -3.70 -2.56
CA TYR A 9 -8.59 -2.62 -2.62
C TYR A 9 -9.21 -1.27 -2.26
N ILE A 10 -8.46 -0.47 -1.52
CA ILE A 10 -8.75 0.95 -1.28
C ILE A 10 -7.62 1.76 -1.93
N ALA A 11 -7.91 2.37 -3.07
CA ALA A 11 -6.99 3.30 -3.73
C ALA A 11 -7.13 4.69 -3.11
N THR A 12 -6.03 5.28 -2.65
CA THR A 12 -6.04 6.61 -2.04
C THR A 12 -4.79 7.41 -2.40
N GLN A 13 -4.85 8.73 -2.17
CA GLN A 13 -3.70 9.61 -2.32
C GLN A 13 -2.68 9.39 -1.18
N GLY A 14 -1.45 9.84 -1.38
CA GLY A 14 -0.47 9.93 -0.31
C GLY A 14 -0.98 10.85 0.80
N PRO A 15 -0.90 10.45 2.08
CA PRO A 15 -1.28 11.31 3.18
C PRO A 15 -0.57 12.66 3.15
N LEU A 16 -1.30 13.72 3.45
CA LEU A 16 -0.79 15.07 3.69
C LEU A 16 -0.74 15.30 5.20
N ALA A 17 0.10 16.24 5.66
CA ALA A 17 0.27 16.54 7.08
C ALA A 17 -1.07 16.71 7.84
N HIS A 18 -2.07 17.37 7.22
CA HIS A 18 -3.39 17.58 7.80
C HIS A 18 -4.38 16.42 7.64
N THR A 19 -4.06 15.40 6.82
CA THR A 19 -4.91 14.21 6.58
C THR A 19 -4.33 12.92 7.16
N ILE A 20 -3.17 12.95 7.83
CA ILE A 20 -2.56 11.76 8.45
C ILE A 20 -3.52 11.10 9.44
N ALA A 21 -4.21 11.90 10.28
CA ALA A 21 -5.19 11.36 11.22
C ALA A 21 -6.39 10.70 10.52
N ASP A 22 -6.82 11.26 9.39
CA ASP A 22 -7.93 10.71 8.60
C ASP A 22 -7.53 9.41 7.91
N PHE A 23 -6.30 9.33 7.40
CA PHE A 23 -5.74 8.11 6.83
C PHE A 23 -5.74 6.98 7.87
N TRP A 24 -5.20 7.21 9.07
CA TRP A 24 -5.21 6.20 10.13
C TRP A 24 -6.61 5.85 10.63
N ARG A 25 -7.56 6.80 10.61
CA ARG A 25 -8.97 6.53 10.89
C ARG A 25 -9.57 5.56 9.88
N MET A 26 -9.29 5.74 8.58
CA MET A 26 -9.71 4.83 7.52
C MET A 26 -9.09 3.44 7.70
N ILE A 27 -7.79 3.35 7.96
CA ILE A 27 -7.10 2.08 8.26
C ILE A 27 -7.78 1.34 9.42
N TRP A 28 -8.12 2.06 10.49
CA TRP A 28 -8.79 1.49 11.66
C TRP A 28 -10.21 1.03 11.35
N ALA A 29 -11.03 1.88 10.70
CA ALA A 29 -12.43 1.59 10.41
C ALA A 29 -12.60 0.38 9.48
N GLU A 30 -11.79 0.34 8.42
CA GLU A 30 -11.82 -0.73 7.40
C GLU A 30 -11.03 -1.98 7.82
N LYS A 31 -10.48 -1.99 9.05
CA LYS A 31 -9.69 -3.10 9.62
C LYS A 31 -8.57 -3.56 8.67
N VAL A 32 -7.87 -2.61 8.04
CA VAL A 32 -6.90 -2.87 6.98
C VAL A 32 -5.66 -3.60 7.52
N PRO A 33 -5.38 -4.84 7.07
CA PRO A 33 -4.17 -5.57 7.47
C PRO A 33 -2.94 -5.24 6.61
N VAL A 34 -3.11 -4.57 5.45
CA VAL A 34 -2.02 -4.33 4.49
C VAL A 34 -2.10 -2.93 3.89
N ILE A 35 -0.97 -2.23 3.92
CA ILE A 35 -0.75 -0.95 3.22
C ILE A 35 0.38 -1.14 2.20
N VAL A 36 0.16 -0.69 0.97
CA VAL A 36 1.15 -0.65 -0.10
C VAL A 36 1.39 0.80 -0.51
N MET A 37 2.59 1.29 -0.23
CA MET A 37 3.07 2.62 -0.56
C MET A 37 4.05 2.56 -1.74
N ILE A 38 3.67 3.16 -2.88
CA ILE A 38 4.46 3.13 -4.13
C ILE A 38 4.85 4.54 -4.54
N THR A 39 5.62 5.21 -3.68
CA THR A 39 6.17 6.55 -3.92
C THR A 39 7.26 6.84 -2.91
N ARG A 40 8.19 7.74 -3.26
CA ARG A 40 9.00 8.42 -2.23
C ARG A 40 8.15 9.47 -1.51
N LEU A 41 8.64 9.97 -0.39
CA LEU A 41 8.07 11.14 0.27
C LEU A 41 8.29 12.41 -0.56
N HIS A 42 9.44 12.50 -1.22
CA HIS A 42 9.82 13.61 -2.09
C HIS A 42 10.45 13.11 -3.39
N GLU A 43 10.09 13.75 -4.51
CA GLU A 43 10.63 13.45 -5.85
C GLU A 43 10.92 14.77 -6.57
N ALA A 44 12.16 14.98 -7.04
CA ALA A 44 12.59 16.22 -7.68
C ALA A 44 12.16 17.49 -6.91
N SER A 45 12.37 17.48 -5.58
CA SER A 45 11.99 18.55 -4.64
C SER A 45 10.49 18.80 -4.47
N LYS A 46 9.62 17.99 -5.07
CA LYS A 46 8.17 18.04 -4.86
C LYS A 46 7.77 17.01 -3.81
N ALA A 47 7.04 17.45 -2.80
CA ALA A 47 6.39 16.55 -1.85
C ALA A 47 5.37 15.67 -2.57
N LYS A 48 5.37 14.38 -2.25
CA LYS A 48 4.50 13.36 -2.85
C LYS A 48 3.62 12.68 -1.81
N CYS A 49 4.14 12.55 -0.59
CA CYS A 49 3.50 11.95 0.56
C CYS A 49 4.22 12.46 1.82
N ASP A 50 3.47 12.83 2.85
CA ASP A 50 4.02 13.08 4.18
C ASP A 50 4.25 11.75 4.91
N ALA A 51 5.25 11.73 5.80
CA ALA A 51 5.55 10.54 6.59
C ALA A 51 4.43 10.33 7.62
N TYR A 52 3.66 9.26 7.45
CA TYR A 52 2.57 8.87 8.34
C TYR A 52 2.93 7.67 9.24
N PHE A 53 4.20 7.28 9.28
CA PHE A 53 4.74 6.18 10.07
C PHE A 53 6.13 6.54 10.64
N PRO A 54 6.56 5.93 11.75
CA PRO A 54 7.92 6.09 12.27
C PRO A 54 8.93 5.32 11.40
N PHE A 55 10.15 5.84 11.24
CA PHE A 55 11.19 5.19 10.42
C PHE A 55 11.92 4.08 11.13
N ASP A 56 12.06 4.17 12.45
CA ASP A 56 12.86 3.24 13.26
C ASP A 56 12.00 2.23 14.02
N VAL A 57 12.58 1.06 14.29
CA VAL A 57 11.97 0.03 15.14
C VAL A 57 11.78 0.56 16.57
N ASN A 58 10.65 0.25 17.18
CA ASN A 58 10.18 0.71 18.49
C ASN A 58 9.92 2.22 18.61
N SER A 59 10.05 2.98 17.52
CA SER A 59 9.62 4.37 17.46
C SER A 59 8.12 4.48 17.25
N ARG A 60 7.55 5.60 17.69
CA ARG A 60 6.11 5.89 17.59
C ARG A 60 5.84 7.28 17.07
N ILE A 61 4.69 7.44 16.41
CA ILE A 61 4.10 8.76 16.13
C ILE A 61 2.68 8.82 16.67
N GLN A 62 2.19 10.04 16.88
CA GLN A 62 0.78 10.28 17.20
C GLN A 62 0.06 10.81 15.96
N ALA A 63 -1.06 10.18 15.59
CA ALA A 63 -1.90 10.56 14.47
C ALA A 63 -3.34 10.75 14.95
N GLY A 64 -3.69 11.96 15.40
CA GLY A 64 -4.96 12.19 16.07
C GLY A 64 -5.10 11.29 17.31
N PRO A 65 -6.17 10.46 17.42
CA PRO A 65 -6.36 9.57 18.57
C PRO A 65 -5.62 8.22 18.44
N PHE A 66 -4.85 8.02 17.36
CA PHE A 66 -4.11 6.78 17.09
C PHE A 66 -2.65 6.92 17.49
N THR A 67 -2.12 5.93 18.21
CA THR A 67 -0.67 5.76 18.38
C THR A 67 -0.19 4.70 17.40
N VAL A 68 0.78 5.05 16.55
CA VAL A 68 1.32 4.21 15.49
C VAL A 68 2.76 3.86 15.81
N ILE A 69 3.09 2.57 15.85
CA ILE A 69 4.38 2.05 16.30
C ILE A 69 4.91 1.08 15.25
N VAL A 70 6.20 1.18 14.89
CA VAL A 70 6.85 0.17 14.05
C VAL A 70 7.54 -0.84 14.96
N ASN A 71 7.06 -2.08 14.95
CA ASN A 71 7.60 -3.16 15.79
C ASN A 71 8.73 -3.93 15.10
N TYR A 72 8.73 -3.96 13.77
CA TYR A 72 9.72 -4.70 12.98
C TYR A 72 9.85 -4.10 11.58
N ILE A 73 11.07 -4.18 11.03
CA ILE A 73 11.39 -3.74 9.67
C ILE A 73 12.18 -4.87 8.99
N ASP A 74 11.73 -5.28 7.81
CA ASP A 74 12.42 -6.21 6.92
C ASP A 74 12.75 -5.51 5.60
N MET A 75 13.98 -5.70 5.13
CA MET A 75 14.46 -5.15 3.87
C MET A 75 14.53 -6.26 2.83
N LYS A 76 13.60 -6.23 1.87
CA LYS A 76 13.60 -7.13 0.71
C LYS A 76 14.38 -6.50 -0.44
N ASN A 77 14.66 -7.30 -1.47
CA ASN A 77 15.27 -6.79 -2.69
C ASN A 77 14.30 -5.85 -3.43
N GLY A 78 14.47 -4.54 -3.23
CA GLY A 78 13.72 -3.49 -3.92
C GLY A 78 12.57 -2.82 -3.13
N TYR A 79 12.22 -3.31 -1.93
CA TYR A 79 11.22 -2.69 -1.05
C TYR A 79 11.44 -3.00 0.42
N THR A 80 10.82 -2.18 1.29
CA THR A 80 10.84 -2.36 2.75
C THR A 80 9.48 -2.81 3.24
N ILE A 81 9.44 -3.77 4.17
CA ILE A 81 8.22 -4.19 4.86
C ILE A 81 8.33 -3.75 6.33
N ARG A 82 7.25 -3.18 6.87
CA ARG A 82 7.15 -2.85 8.30
C ARG A 82 5.98 -3.57 8.92
N THR A 83 6.19 -4.17 10.09
CA THR A 83 5.09 -4.58 10.96
C THR A 83 4.73 -3.39 11.84
N ILE A 84 3.54 -2.83 11.62
CA ILE A 84 3.03 -1.67 12.35
C ILE A 84 1.99 -2.14 13.35
N GLU A 85 2.10 -1.66 14.59
CA GLU A 85 1.04 -1.72 15.59
C GLU A 85 0.34 -0.37 15.67
N ILE A 86 -0.99 -0.39 15.63
CA ILE A 86 -1.85 0.77 15.80
C ILE A 86 -2.65 0.58 17.09
N ARG A 87 -2.68 1.60 17.94
CA ARG A 87 -3.42 1.59 19.23
C ARG A 87 -4.48 2.66 19.25
N HIS A 88 -5.68 2.29 19.70
CA HIS A 88 -6.81 3.20 19.90
C HIS A 88 -7.81 2.59 20.88
N GLU A 89 -8.35 3.38 21.81
CA GLU A 89 -9.41 2.96 22.75
C GLU A 89 -9.13 1.63 23.51
N GLY A 90 -7.86 1.40 23.86
CA GLY A 90 -7.44 0.17 24.56
C GLY A 90 -7.26 -1.05 23.66
N GLU A 91 -7.69 -0.99 22.40
CA GLU A 91 -7.44 -2.01 21.39
C GLU A 91 -6.07 -1.82 20.72
N ARG A 92 -5.48 -2.93 20.27
CA ARG A 92 -4.24 -2.96 19.49
C ARG A 92 -4.44 -3.82 18.25
N ARG A 93 -4.06 -3.30 17.08
CA ARG A 93 -4.12 -4.04 15.81
C ARG A 93 -2.77 -3.98 15.13
N HIS A 94 -2.44 -5.03 14.39
CA HIS A 94 -1.20 -5.13 13.64
C HIS A 94 -1.50 -5.16 12.14
N LEU A 95 -0.63 -4.53 11.35
CA LEU A 95 -0.70 -4.54 9.90
C LEU A 95 0.70 -4.59 9.29
N GLN A 96 0.77 -4.99 8.02
CA GLN A 96 1.98 -4.94 7.20
C GLN A 96 1.98 -3.69 6.31
N HIS A 97 3.07 -2.95 6.31
CA HIS A 97 3.26 -1.79 5.44
C HIS A 97 4.43 -2.04 4.48
N TYR A 98 4.09 -2.22 3.21
CA TYR A 98 5.01 -2.40 2.10
C TYR A 98 5.37 -1.04 1.50
N TRP A 99 6.66 -0.75 1.37
CA TRP A 99 7.15 0.51 0.80
C TRP A 99 8.10 0.26 -0.35
N TYR A 100 7.65 0.62 -1.56
CA TYR A 100 8.42 0.63 -2.79
C TYR A 100 8.76 2.06 -3.18
N ASP A 101 9.97 2.50 -2.87
CA ASP A 101 10.46 3.86 -3.04
C ASP A 101 11.37 4.03 -4.27
N SER A 102 11.59 2.94 -5.02
CA SER A 102 12.46 2.89 -6.19
C SER A 102 11.73 3.13 -7.52
N TRP A 103 10.40 3.39 -7.51
CA TRP A 103 9.64 3.78 -8.71
C TRP A 103 9.74 5.30 -8.99
N PRO A 104 10.52 5.75 -9.98
CA PRO A 104 10.55 7.16 -10.37
C PRO A 104 9.20 7.67 -10.91
N ASP A 105 8.83 8.91 -10.58
CA ASP A 105 7.60 9.53 -11.08
C ASP A 105 7.58 9.60 -12.61
N HIS A 106 6.43 9.32 -13.21
CA HIS A 106 6.21 9.34 -14.67
C HIS A 106 7.12 8.42 -15.51
N ALA A 107 7.80 7.46 -14.88
CA ALA A 107 8.60 6.43 -15.55
C ALA A 107 8.13 5.03 -15.17
N VAL A 108 8.74 4.00 -15.75
CA VAL A 108 8.54 2.59 -15.36
C VAL A 108 9.73 2.11 -14.52
N PRO A 109 9.54 1.09 -13.66
CA PRO A 109 10.65 0.44 -12.98
C PRO A 109 11.62 -0.17 -14.00
N GLN A 110 12.90 -0.23 -13.66
CA GLN A 110 13.90 -0.85 -14.55
C GLN A 110 13.68 -2.35 -14.72
N THR A 111 13.18 -3.02 -13.67
CA THR A 111 12.77 -4.42 -13.71
C THR A 111 11.43 -4.59 -12.99
N ALA A 112 10.67 -5.61 -13.39
CA ALA A 112 9.37 -5.92 -12.78
C ALA A 112 9.49 -6.78 -11.50
N ASP A 113 10.67 -7.38 -11.25
CA ASP A 113 10.84 -8.45 -10.25
C ASP A 113 10.37 -8.06 -8.86
N ALA A 114 10.72 -6.86 -8.39
CA ALA A 114 10.36 -6.39 -7.06
C ALA A 114 8.85 -6.13 -6.92
N LEU A 115 8.20 -5.58 -7.96
CA LEU A 115 6.75 -5.38 -7.97
C LEU A 115 6.00 -6.71 -8.05
N VAL A 116 6.46 -7.63 -8.89
CA VAL A 116 5.86 -8.96 -9.03
C VAL A 116 6.00 -9.74 -7.72
N SER A 117 7.17 -9.70 -7.09
CA SER A 117 7.40 -10.35 -5.79
C SER A 117 6.50 -9.77 -4.70
N MET A 118 6.41 -8.44 -4.62
CA MET A 118 5.54 -7.76 -3.66
C MET A 118 4.05 -8.04 -3.92
N ALA A 119 3.61 -8.03 -5.17
CA ALA A 119 2.23 -8.35 -5.54
C ALA A 119 1.88 -9.81 -5.23
N ALA A 120 2.80 -10.75 -5.44
CA ALA A 120 2.63 -12.14 -5.01
C ALA A 120 2.44 -12.25 -3.48
N GLU A 121 3.29 -11.58 -2.70
CA GLU A 121 3.16 -11.55 -1.24
C GLU A 121 1.83 -10.94 -0.80
N VAL A 122 1.47 -9.76 -1.32
CA VAL A 122 0.22 -9.06 -0.99
C VAL A 122 -1.03 -9.88 -1.36
N ASN A 123 -1.00 -10.59 -2.50
CA ASN A 123 -2.09 -11.46 -2.92
C ASN A 123 -2.29 -12.66 -2.00
N SER A 124 -1.26 -13.10 -1.28
CA SER A 124 -1.39 -14.17 -0.29
C SER A 124 -2.02 -13.70 1.04
N LEU A 125 -2.14 -12.39 1.25
CA LEU A 125 -2.65 -11.80 2.50
C LEU A 125 -4.16 -11.52 2.43
N PRO A 126 -4.93 -11.89 3.47
CA PRO A 126 -6.37 -11.67 3.51
C PRO A 126 -6.74 -10.20 3.79
N GLY A 127 -8.02 -9.86 3.64
CA GLY A 127 -8.60 -8.56 4.02
C GLY A 127 -8.44 -7.47 2.96
N PRO A 128 -8.84 -6.21 3.23
CA PRO A 128 -8.67 -5.12 2.28
C PRO A 128 -7.21 -4.64 2.22
N VAL A 129 -6.75 -4.22 1.05
CA VAL A 129 -5.41 -3.66 0.85
C VAL A 129 -5.54 -2.20 0.49
N VAL A 130 -4.94 -1.33 1.31
CA VAL A 130 -4.79 0.08 0.93
C VAL A 130 -3.59 0.20 0.01
N VAL A 131 -3.78 0.79 -1.17
CA VAL A 131 -2.70 1.06 -2.12
C VAL A 131 -2.68 2.56 -2.39
N HIS A 132 -1.52 3.19 -2.21
CA HIS A 132 -1.36 4.60 -2.50
C HIS A 132 -0.03 4.91 -3.17
N CYS A 133 -0.02 5.99 -3.93
CA CYS A 133 1.18 6.64 -4.45
C CYS A 133 1.16 8.10 -4.00
N SER A 134 1.36 9.05 -4.91
CA SER A 134 1.10 10.47 -4.63
C SER A 134 -0.38 10.82 -4.83
N ALA A 135 -0.92 10.69 -6.05
CA ALA A 135 -2.32 11.01 -6.35
C ALA A 135 -3.29 9.83 -6.16
N GLY A 136 -2.79 8.62 -5.96
CA GLY A 136 -3.62 7.41 -5.82
C GLY A 136 -4.13 6.82 -7.13
N ILE A 137 -3.59 7.24 -8.28
CA ILE A 137 -4.12 6.86 -9.61
C ILE A 137 -3.08 6.05 -10.41
N GLY A 138 -1.96 6.64 -10.81
CA GLY A 138 -1.01 6.02 -11.77
C GLY A 138 -0.33 4.75 -11.25
N ARG A 139 0.66 4.90 -10.36
CA ARG A 139 1.40 3.77 -9.76
C ARG A 139 0.48 2.84 -8.96
N THR A 140 -0.48 3.42 -8.25
CA THR A 140 -1.54 2.69 -7.54
C THR A 140 -2.33 1.77 -8.47
N GLY A 141 -2.88 2.33 -9.55
CA GLY A 141 -3.67 1.57 -10.51
C GLY A 141 -2.83 0.51 -11.23
N CYS A 142 -1.59 0.83 -11.57
CA CYS A 142 -0.68 -0.16 -12.18
C CYS A 142 -0.41 -1.35 -11.25
N PHE A 143 -0.16 -1.11 -9.96
CA PHE A 143 0.05 -2.18 -8.99
C PHE A 143 -1.21 -3.02 -8.79
N ILE A 144 -2.37 -2.39 -8.64
CA ILE A 144 -3.65 -3.11 -8.50
C ILE A 144 -3.93 -3.96 -9.73
N ALA A 145 -3.72 -3.42 -10.94
CA ALA A 145 -3.91 -4.16 -12.18
C ALA A 145 -2.96 -5.36 -12.30
N LEU A 146 -1.69 -5.19 -11.91
CA LEU A 146 -0.73 -6.28 -11.81
C LEU A 146 -1.20 -7.35 -10.84
N ALA A 147 -1.59 -6.96 -9.62
CA ALA A 147 -2.03 -7.89 -8.59
C ALA A 147 -3.28 -8.69 -9.02
N ILE A 148 -4.26 -8.03 -9.65
CA ILE A 148 -5.45 -8.69 -10.22
C ILE A 148 -5.05 -9.63 -11.37
N GLY A 149 -4.19 -9.18 -12.28
CA GLY A 149 -3.73 -10.00 -13.41
C GLY A 149 -2.98 -11.25 -12.97
N MET A 150 -2.21 -11.18 -11.88
CA MET A 150 -1.57 -12.36 -11.30
C MET A 150 -2.60 -13.37 -10.76
N ILE A 151 -3.70 -12.90 -10.17
CA ILE A 151 -4.78 -13.78 -9.71
C ILE A 151 -5.47 -14.45 -10.91
N GLN A 152 -5.80 -13.69 -11.97
CA GLN A 152 -6.35 -14.22 -13.21
C GLN A 152 -5.44 -15.29 -13.83
N LEU A 153 -4.14 -15.01 -13.92
CA LEU A 153 -3.19 -15.95 -14.51
C LEU A 153 -3.14 -17.26 -13.74
N VAL A 154 -3.15 -17.21 -12.40
CA VAL A 154 -3.10 -18.39 -11.54
C VAL A 154 -4.41 -19.19 -11.59
N ARG A 155 -5.57 -18.52 -11.64
CA ARG A 155 -6.88 -19.18 -11.61
C ARG A 155 -7.32 -19.69 -12.97
N ASP A 156 -7.13 -18.88 -14.01
CA ASP A 156 -7.76 -19.06 -15.32
C ASP A 156 -6.76 -19.35 -16.45
N GLY A 157 -5.46 -19.22 -16.17
CA GLY A 157 -4.40 -19.42 -17.16
C GLY A 157 -4.34 -18.34 -18.23
N ASN A 158 -5.08 -17.23 -18.08
CA ASN A 158 -5.08 -16.08 -18.97
C ASN A 158 -5.18 -14.77 -18.17
N VAL A 159 -4.94 -13.63 -18.83
CA VAL A 159 -5.08 -12.29 -18.22
C VAL A 159 -5.74 -11.35 -19.22
N ASP A 160 -6.85 -10.72 -18.82
CA ASP A 160 -7.51 -9.66 -19.58
C ASP A 160 -7.16 -8.29 -19.01
N VAL A 161 -5.99 -7.77 -19.41
CA VAL A 161 -5.49 -6.48 -18.95
C VAL A 161 -6.45 -5.34 -19.31
N LEU A 162 -7.07 -5.39 -20.48
CA LEU A 162 -8.01 -4.35 -20.92
C LEU A 162 -9.27 -4.37 -20.04
N GLY A 163 -9.83 -5.56 -19.81
CA GLY A 163 -10.97 -5.74 -18.92
C GLY A 163 -10.70 -5.24 -17.50
N ILE A 164 -9.53 -5.57 -16.94
CA ILE A 164 -9.11 -5.06 -15.62
C ILE A 164 -9.10 -3.53 -15.59
N LEU A 165 -8.44 -2.89 -16.57
CA LEU A 165 -8.33 -1.43 -16.60
C LEU A 165 -9.68 -0.74 -16.82
N CYS A 166 -10.56 -1.33 -17.62
CA CYS A 166 -11.92 -0.82 -17.83
C CYS A 166 -12.77 -0.88 -16.57
N GLN A 167 -12.62 -1.91 -15.73
CA GLN A 167 -13.36 -2.03 -14.47
C GLN A 167 -12.84 -1.09 -13.36
N MET A 168 -11.59 -0.64 -13.47
CA MET A 168 -10.96 0.27 -12.50
C MET A 168 -11.24 1.76 -12.74
N ARG A 169 -11.91 2.11 -13.86
CA ARG A 169 -12.18 3.50 -14.28
C ARG A 169 -13.66 3.83 -14.20
#